data_AF-A0A7V5VDL2-F1
#
_entry.id   AF-A0A7V5VDL2-F1
#
_cell.length_a   1.000
_cell.length_b   1.000
_cell.length_c   1.000
_cell.angle_alpha   90.00
_cell.angle_beta   90.00
_cell.angle_gamma   90.00
#
_symmetry.space_group_name_H-M   'P 1'
#
loop_
_entity.id
_entity.type
_entity.pdbx_description
1 polymer ?
#
loop_
_entity_poly.entity_id
_entity_poly.type
_entity_poly.pdbx_seq_one_letter_code
_entity_poly.pdbx_strand_id
1 'polypeptide(L)'
;MKKYLTIHGHFYQPPRENPWTETIECQPSAAPDHDWNERITRECYFPNAHARILDASRRIVEIVNNYKLINFNFGPTLLSWLEEHAPVTYAKILEADRASVAHFGGHGSAIAQCYNHIIMPLAAERDQLTQIRWGIADFRHRFKREPESIWLP
;
A
#
# COMPACT_ATOMS: atom_id res chain seq x y z
N MET A 1 31.87 4.08 -10.77
CA MET A 1 30.45 4.17 -11.16
C MET A 1 29.58 4.22 -9.91
N LYS A 2 28.58 5.10 -9.85
CA LYS A 2 27.51 5.00 -8.85
C LYS A 2 26.64 3.78 -9.16
N LYS A 3 26.33 2.97 -8.15
CA LYS A 3 25.38 1.86 -8.25
C LYS A 3 24.02 2.34 -7.73
N TYR A 4 22.94 1.97 -8.41
CA TYR A 4 21.58 2.27 -8.01
C TYR A 4 20.85 0.96 -7.66
N LEU A 5 20.04 1.00 -6.61
CA LEU A 5 19.17 -0.08 -6.19
C LEU A 5 17.77 0.48 -6.01
N THR A 6 16.78 -0.20 -6.56
CA THR A 6 15.38 0.06 -6.27
C THR A 6 14.73 -1.22 -5.77
N ILE A 7 13.84 -1.08 -4.80
CA ILE A 7 12.98 -2.14 -4.28
C ILE A 7 11.56 -1.67 -4.52
N HIS A 8 10.73 -2.52 -5.13
CA HIS A 8 9.31 -2.26 -5.31
C HIS A 8 8.48 -3.14 -4.37
N GLY A 9 7.60 -2.52 -3.57
CA GLY A 9 6.63 -3.22 -2.74
C GLY A 9 5.22 -3.14 -3.33
N HIS A 10 4.68 -4.28 -3.74
CA HIS A 10 3.30 -4.41 -4.21
C HIS A 10 2.40 -4.90 -3.06
N PHE A 11 1.45 -4.07 -2.63
CA PHE A 11 0.57 -4.38 -1.50
C PHE A 11 -0.90 -4.38 -1.92
N TYR A 12 -1.54 -5.55 -1.85
CA TYR A 12 -2.93 -5.72 -2.24
C TYR A 12 -3.64 -6.77 -1.36
N GLN A 13 -4.93 -6.54 -1.14
CA GLN A 13 -5.88 -7.47 -0.56
C GLN A 13 -7.19 -7.36 -1.36
N PRO A 14 -7.76 -8.47 -1.85
CA PRO A 14 -9.10 -8.43 -2.42
C PRO A 14 -10.13 -8.01 -1.36
N PRO A 15 -11.27 -7.41 -1.78
CA PRO A 15 -12.42 -7.25 -0.90
C PRO A 15 -12.78 -8.60 -0.27
N ARG A 16 -13.02 -8.58 1.04
CA ARG A 16 -13.35 -9.78 1.85
C ARG A 16 -14.65 -9.64 2.62
N GLU A 17 -15.24 -8.46 2.55
CA GLU A 17 -16.50 -8.11 3.18
C GLU A 17 -17.62 -8.96 2.59
N ASN A 18 -18.51 -9.43 3.46
CA ASN A 18 -19.75 -10.06 3.03
C ASN A 18 -20.64 -8.99 2.36
N PRO A 19 -21.14 -9.20 1.12
CA PRO A 19 -21.83 -8.15 0.37
C PRO A 19 -23.21 -7.77 0.95
N TRP A 20 -23.73 -8.53 1.92
CA TRP A 20 -24.97 -8.19 2.62
C TRP A 20 -24.74 -7.44 3.93
N THR A 21 -23.62 -7.69 4.61
CA THR A 21 -23.34 -7.10 5.92
C THR A 21 -22.28 -6.02 5.86
N GLU A 22 -21.52 -5.94 4.76
CA GLU A 22 -20.37 -5.06 4.56
C GLU A 22 -19.26 -5.25 5.62
N THR A 23 -19.28 -6.39 6.30
CA THR A 23 -18.29 -6.76 7.33
C THR A 23 -17.50 -7.98 6.90
N ILE A 24 -16.22 -8.04 7.30
CA ILE A 24 -15.44 -9.27 7.19
C ILE A 24 -15.86 -10.19 8.35
N GLU A 25 -16.12 -11.46 8.07
CA GLU A 25 -16.40 -12.45 9.12
C GLU A 25 -15.09 -12.95 9.75
N CYS A 26 -15.13 -13.42 10.99
CA CYS A 26 -13.96 -13.98 11.66
C CYS A 26 -13.37 -15.15 10.86
N GLN A 27 -12.05 -15.14 10.64
CA GLN A 27 -11.34 -16.13 9.85
C GLN A 27 -10.38 -16.92 10.75
N PRO A 28 -10.70 -18.17 11.13
CA PRO A 28 -9.91 -18.93 12.10
C PRO A 28 -8.42 -19.10 11.74
N SER A 29 -8.08 -19.11 10.46
CA SER A 29 -6.69 -19.21 9.98
C SER A 29 -5.87 -17.93 10.17
N ALA A 30 -6.52 -16.80 10.45
CA ALA A 30 -5.88 -15.53 10.78
C ALA A 30 -5.59 -15.36 12.29
N ALA A 31 -5.94 -16.34 13.11
CA ALA A 31 -5.70 -16.28 14.55
C ALA A 31 -4.23 -15.94 14.89
N PRO A 32 -4.00 -15.10 15.91
CA PRO A 32 -4.98 -14.61 16.89
C PRO A 32 -5.81 -13.40 16.44
N ASP A 33 -5.54 -12.83 15.26
CA ASP A 33 -6.29 -11.68 14.73
C ASP A 33 -7.67 -12.11 14.22
N HIS A 34 -8.60 -11.15 14.08
CA HIS A 34 -9.99 -11.43 13.67
C HIS A 34 -10.05 -11.99 12.25
N ASP A 35 -9.29 -11.41 11.33
CA ASP A 35 -9.24 -11.78 9.92
C ASP A 35 -7.86 -11.51 9.29
N TRP A 36 -7.70 -11.92 8.02
CA TRP A 36 -6.44 -11.77 7.31
C TRP A 36 -6.05 -10.31 7.05
N ASN A 37 -6.98 -9.37 6.93
CA ASN A 37 -6.63 -7.96 6.75
C ASN A 37 -5.98 -7.42 8.04
N GLU A 38 -6.54 -7.74 9.21
CA GLU A 38 -5.96 -7.36 10.50
C GLU A 38 -4.57 -7.99 10.71
N ARG A 39 -4.47 -9.32 10.51
CA ARG A 39 -3.21 -10.04 10.70
C ARG A 39 -2.09 -9.48 9.83
N ILE A 40 -2.37 -9.30 8.53
CA ILE A 40 -1.35 -8.82 7.59
C ILE A 40 -1.02 -7.35 7.86
N THR A 41 -1.99 -6.55 8.32
CA THR A 41 -1.71 -5.19 8.78
C THR A 41 -0.73 -5.19 9.95
N ARG A 42 -0.94 -6.04 10.96
CA ARG A 42 -0.07 -6.18 12.12
C ARG A 42 1.31 -6.73 11.77
N GLU A 43 1.40 -7.69 10.85
CA GLU A 43 2.63 -8.41 10.53
C GLU A 43 3.45 -7.77 9.39
N CYS A 44 2.81 -7.00 8.50
CA CYS A 44 3.45 -6.46 7.30
C CYS A 44 3.33 -4.95 7.17
N TYR A 45 2.10 -4.40 7.11
CA TYR A 45 1.92 -2.99 6.74
C TYR A 45 2.39 -2.04 7.86
N PHE A 46 1.99 -2.31 9.10
CA PHE A 46 2.40 -1.52 10.25
C PHE A 46 3.91 -1.62 10.53
N PRO A 47 4.54 -2.81 10.51
CA PRO A 47 5.99 -2.93 10.68
C PRO A 47 6.81 -2.29 9.57
N ASN A 48 6.34 -2.23 8.32
CA ASN A 48 7.04 -1.49 7.27
C ASN A 48 6.99 0.02 7.50
N ALA A 49 5.90 0.55 8.04
CA ALA A 49 5.82 1.94 8.46
C ALA A 49 6.69 2.28 9.70
N HIS A 50 7.09 1.26 10.48
CA HIS A 50 7.83 1.39 11.73
C HIS A 50 8.99 0.38 11.82
N ALA A 51 9.76 0.24 10.74
CA ALA A 51 10.83 -0.73 10.64
C ALA A 51 11.97 -0.37 11.60
N ARG A 52 12.49 -1.36 12.32
CA ARG A 52 13.51 -1.15 13.36
C ARG A 52 14.89 -1.44 12.77
N ILE A 53 15.77 -0.45 12.82
CA ILE A 53 17.20 -0.66 12.56
C ILE A 53 17.84 -1.10 13.87
N LEU A 54 18.56 -2.22 13.83
CA LEU A 54 19.22 -2.81 14.98
C LEU A 54 20.73 -2.66 14.87
N ASP A 55 21.40 -2.44 16.01
CA ASP A 55 22.86 -2.55 16.09
C ASP A 55 23.34 -4.01 16.18
N ALA A 56 24.65 -4.22 16.23
CA ALA A 56 25.28 -5.54 16.37
C ALA A 56 24.85 -6.29 17.65
N SER A 57 24.35 -5.59 18.66
CA SER A 57 23.84 -6.15 19.91
C SER A 57 22.32 -6.32 19.91
N ARG A 58 21.66 -6.18 18.75
CA ARG A 58 20.19 -6.26 18.56
C ARG A 58 19.38 -5.20 19.29
N ARG A 59 20.00 -4.07 19.64
CA ARG A 59 19.28 -2.93 20.23
C ARG A 59 18.71 -2.07 19.12
N ILE A 60 17.51 -1.54 19.33
CA ILE A 60 16.88 -0.61 18.38
C ILE A 60 17.65 0.71 18.45
N VAL A 61 18.25 1.11 17.34
CA VAL A 61 18.94 2.39 17.20
C VAL A 61 18.12 3.42 16.45
N GLU A 62 17.21 2.96 15.59
CA GLU A 62 16.32 3.83 14.82
C GLU A 62 15.03 3.10 14.45
N ILE A 63 13.94 3.86 14.31
CA ILE A 63 12.69 3.40 13.71
C ILE A 63 12.46 4.22 12.45
N VAL A 64 12.39 3.54 11.30
CA VAL A 64 12.25 4.16 9.99
C VAL A 64 10.97 3.70 9.31
N ASN A 65 10.39 4.58 8.50
CA ASN A 65 9.30 4.21 7.61
C ASN A 65 9.90 3.71 6.30
N ASN A 66 9.85 2.41 6.03
CA ASN A 66 10.43 1.81 4.82
C ASN A 66 9.81 2.39 3.54
N TYR A 67 8.52 2.73 3.58
CA TYR A 67 7.80 3.25 2.42
C TYR A 67 8.41 4.53 1.87
N LYS A 68 9.10 5.35 2.70
CA LYS A 68 9.74 6.58 2.22
C LYS A 68 11.04 6.33 1.43
N LEU A 69 11.56 5.09 1.47
CA LEU A 69 12.85 4.69 0.90
C LEU A 69 12.72 3.72 -0.28
N ILE A 70 11.56 3.09 -0.45
CA ILE A 70 11.27 2.15 -1.54
C ILE A 70 10.22 2.72 -2.48
N ASN A 71 10.12 2.19 -3.70
CA ASN A 71 8.96 2.43 -4.55
C ASN A 71 7.84 1.47 -4.12
N PHE A 72 6.57 1.91 -4.14
CA PHE A 72 5.48 1.03 -3.72
C PHE A 72 4.13 1.39 -4.35
N ASN A 73 3.23 0.43 -4.38
CA ASN A 73 1.81 0.66 -4.62
C ASN A 73 0.97 -0.01 -3.54
N PHE A 74 -0.14 0.62 -3.16
CA PHE A 74 -1.20 -0.01 -2.39
C PHE A 74 -2.48 -0.04 -3.22
N GLY A 75 -3.16 -1.19 -3.22
CA GLY A 75 -4.43 -1.32 -3.92
C GLY A 75 -5.55 -0.47 -3.30
N PRO A 76 -6.45 0.14 -4.10
CA PRO A 76 -7.53 0.98 -3.59
C PRO A 76 -8.44 0.31 -2.57
N THR A 77 -8.79 -0.97 -2.78
CA THR A 77 -9.62 -1.76 -1.84
C THR A 77 -8.96 -1.87 -0.47
N LEU A 78 -7.66 -2.17 -0.44
CA LEU A 78 -6.88 -2.22 0.79
C LEU A 78 -6.75 -0.83 1.44
N LEU A 79 -6.53 0.23 0.65
CA LEU A 79 -6.44 1.60 1.20
C LEU A 79 -7.76 2.09 1.79
N SER A 80 -8.91 1.69 1.24
CA SER A 80 -10.21 1.97 1.85
C SER A 80 -10.35 1.25 3.19
N TRP A 81 -10.00 -0.04 3.25
CA TRP A 81 -10.06 -0.80 4.49
C TRP A 81 -9.13 -0.23 5.57
N LEU A 82 -7.88 0.11 5.21
CA LEU A 82 -6.89 0.68 6.14
C LEU A 82 -7.31 2.05 6.68
N GLU A 83 -7.99 2.87 5.87
CA GLU A 83 -8.47 4.19 6.28
C GLU A 83 -9.45 4.10 7.46
N GLU A 84 -10.33 3.11 7.44
CA GLU A 84 -11.33 2.90 8.48
C GLU A 84 -10.79 2.06 9.66
N HIS A 85 -10.11 0.96 9.38
CA HIS A 85 -9.77 -0.06 10.38
C HIS A 85 -8.35 0.08 10.94
N ALA A 86 -7.44 0.75 10.21
CA ALA A 86 -6.05 0.94 10.63
C ALA A 86 -5.53 2.37 10.32
N PRO A 87 -6.21 3.43 10.81
CA PRO A 87 -5.96 4.82 10.40
C PRO A 87 -4.52 5.28 10.68
N VAL A 88 -3.87 4.72 11.72
CA VAL A 88 -2.46 5.00 12.01
C VAL A 88 -1.53 4.49 10.90
N THR A 89 -1.73 3.24 10.45
CA THR A 89 -0.96 2.66 9.35
C THR A 89 -1.23 3.41 8.05
N TYR A 90 -2.50 3.70 7.77
CA TYR A 90 -2.92 4.47 6.60
C TYR A 90 -2.23 5.84 6.54
N ALA A 91 -2.30 6.61 7.63
CA ALA A 91 -1.66 7.93 7.71
C ALA A 91 -0.14 7.85 7.49
N LYS A 92 0.52 6.81 8.03
CA LYS A 92 1.96 6.58 7.85
C LYS A 92 2.35 6.24 6.42
N ILE A 93 1.48 5.56 5.66
CA ILE A 93 1.71 5.30 4.23
C ILE A 93 1.66 6.60 3.44
N LEU A 94 0.66 7.46 3.68
CA LEU A 94 0.55 8.75 3.01
C LEU A 94 1.67 9.73 3.40
N GLU A 95 2.06 9.73 4.68
CA GLU A 95 3.20 10.50 5.18
C GLU A 95 4.50 10.08 4.50
N ALA A 96 4.69 8.78 4.27
CA ALA A 96 5.89 8.24 3.63
C ALA A 96 6.08 8.79 2.21
N ASP A 97 5.02 8.81 1.40
CA ASP A 97 5.07 9.36 0.05
C ASP A 97 5.37 10.87 0.07
N ARG A 98 4.74 11.61 0.98
CA ARG A 98 4.99 13.06 1.13
C ARG A 98 6.45 13.33 1.52
N ALA A 99 7.00 12.53 2.44
CA ALA A 99 8.38 12.65 2.86
C ALA A 99 9.36 12.25 1.74
N SER A 100 9.02 11.22 0.95
CA SER A 100 9.88 10.76 -0.14
C SER A 100 9.94 11.78 -1.27
N VAL A 101 8.87 12.53 -1.55
CA VAL A 101 8.89 13.65 -2.51
C VAL A 101 10.02 14.63 -2.21
N ALA A 102 10.18 15.03 -0.94
CA ALA A 102 11.28 15.91 -0.54
C ALA A 102 12.65 15.22 -0.67
N HIS A 103 12.72 13.92 -0.40
CA HIS A 103 13.96 13.14 -0.43
C HIS A 103 14.48 12.88 -1.86
N PHE A 104 13.57 12.60 -2.80
CA PHE A 104 13.90 12.24 -4.18
C PHE A 104 13.68 13.40 -5.17
N GLY A 105 13.87 14.65 -4.72
CA GLY A 105 13.93 15.80 -5.61
C GLY A 105 12.61 16.13 -6.33
N GLY A 106 11.47 15.84 -5.70
CA GLY A 106 10.13 16.06 -6.24
C GLY A 106 9.37 14.78 -6.55
N HIS A 107 10.03 13.62 -6.53
CA HIS A 107 9.45 12.34 -6.91
C HIS A 107 8.96 11.55 -5.69
N GLY A 108 7.67 11.18 -5.68
CA GLY A 108 7.11 10.38 -4.61
C GLY A 108 7.33 8.87 -4.81
N SER A 109 7.43 8.15 -3.70
CA SER A 109 7.66 6.70 -3.67
C SER A 109 6.41 5.90 -4.06
N ALA A 110 5.22 6.45 -3.81
CA ALA A 110 3.96 5.80 -4.14
C ALA A 110 3.64 5.91 -5.64
N ILE A 111 3.08 4.84 -6.20
CA ILE A 111 2.58 4.79 -7.57
C ILE A 111 1.12 4.31 -7.55
N ALA A 112 0.36 4.63 -8.60
CA ALA A 112 -1.03 4.17 -8.70
C ALA A 112 -1.09 2.64 -8.90
N GLN A 113 -2.28 2.06 -8.71
CA GLN A 113 -2.58 0.68 -9.09
C GLN A 113 -3.89 0.65 -9.88
N CYS A 114 -4.03 -0.27 -10.84
CA CYS A 114 -5.35 -0.62 -11.38
C CYS A 114 -6.33 -0.98 -10.23
N TYR A 115 -7.55 -0.46 -10.32
CA TYR A 115 -8.44 -0.32 -9.17
C TYR A 115 -8.83 -1.64 -8.48
N ASN A 116 -9.30 -2.62 -9.25
CA ASN A 116 -9.81 -3.92 -8.78
C ASN A 116 -8.79 -5.06 -8.93
N HIS A 117 -7.53 -4.75 -9.26
CA HIS A 117 -6.48 -5.76 -9.48
C HIS A 117 -6.87 -6.85 -10.51
N ILE A 118 -7.57 -6.48 -11.59
CA ILE A 118 -7.89 -7.43 -12.66
C ILE A 118 -6.67 -7.68 -13.56
N ILE A 119 -6.62 -8.86 -14.18
CA ILE A 119 -5.60 -9.19 -15.19
C ILE A 119 -5.88 -8.37 -16.46
N MET A 120 -5.17 -7.25 -16.58
CA MET A 120 -5.44 -6.22 -17.59
C MET A 120 -5.47 -6.77 -19.02
N PRO A 121 -4.55 -7.65 -19.46
CA PRO A 121 -4.58 -8.20 -20.82
C PRO A 121 -5.82 -9.05 -21.16
N LEU A 122 -6.55 -9.53 -20.16
CA LEU A 122 -7.77 -10.34 -20.36
C LEU A 122 -9.05 -9.51 -20.35
N ALA A 123 -8.97 -8.23 -19.96
CA ALA A 123 -10.11 -7.33 -19.89
C ALA A 123 -10.41 -6.67 -21.24
N ALA A 124 -11.68 -6.31 -21.48
CA ALA A 124 -12.05 -5.49 -22.62
C ALA A 124 -11.42 -4.09 -22.49
N GLU A 125 -11.17 -3.42 -23.62
CA GLU A 125 -10.54 -2.09 -23.65
C GLU A 125 -11.26 -1.08 -22.75
N ARG A 126 -12.60 -1.11 -22.74
CA ARG A 126 -13.43 -0.27 -21.86
C ARG A 126 -13.09 -0.49 -20.38
N ASP A 127 -12.93 -1.75 -19.97
CA ASP A 127 -12.64 -2.10 -18.58
C ASP A 127 -11.20 -1.73 -18.21
N GLN A 128 -10.24 -1.98 -19.11
CA GLN A 128 -8.86 -1.53 -18.94
C GLN A 128 -8.79 -0.01 -18.69
N LEU A 129 -9.44 0.79 -19.55
CA LEU A 129 -9.51 2.24 -19.39
C LEU A 129 -10.18 2.65 -18.08
N THR A 130 -11.22 1.93 -17.67
CA THR A 130 -11.92 2.19 -16.40
C THR A 130 -11.00 1.92 -15.21
N GLN A 131 -10.29 0.78 -15.20
CA GLN A 131 -9.34 0.41 -14.14
C GLN A 131 -8.21 1.42 -13.97
N ILE A 132 -7.65 1.90 -15.08
CA ILE A 132 -6.59 2.91 -15.09
C ILE A 132 -7.14 4.23 -14.55
N ARG A 133 -8.28 4.70 -15.07
CA ARG A 133 -8.88 5.99 -14.66
C ARG A 133 -9.26 6.00 -13.19
N TRP A 134 -9.86 4.91 -12.70
CA TRP A 134 -10.24 4.79 -11.30
C TRP A 134 -9.03 4.66 -10.39
N GLY A 135 -8.00 3.91 -10.80
CA GLY A 135 -6.73 3.82 -10.06
C GLY A 135 -6.04 5.17 -9.90
N ILE A 136 -5.98 5.97 -10.97
CA ILE A 136 -5.44 7.33 -10.94
C ILE A 136 -6.31 8.25 -10.06
N ALA A 137 -7.63 8.14 -10.14
CA ALA A 137 -8.54 8.95 -9.35
C ALA A 137 -8.41 8.67 -7.84
N ASP A 138 -8.33 7.39 -7.44
CA ASP A 138 -8.09 6.99 -6.05
C ASP A 138 -6.72 7.50 -5.55
N PHE A 139 -5.67 7.36 -6.38
CA PHE A 139 -4.36 7.88 -6.04
C PHE A 139 -4.38 9.39 -5.78
N ARG A 140 -4.96 10.18 -6.69
CA ARG A 140 -5.10 11.64 -6.54
C ARG A 140 -5.89 11.98 -5.28
N HIS A 141 -6.98 11.25 -5.02
CA HIS A 141 -7.81 11.46 -3.85
C HIS A 141 -7.02 11.27 -2.55
N ARG A 142 -6.16 10.24 -2.45
CA ARG A 142 -5.45 9.91 -1.21
C ARG A 142 -4.12 10.65 -1.06
N PHE A 143 -3.27 10.58 -2.08
CA PHE A 143 -1.90 11.12 -2.04
C PHE A 143 -1.81 12.61 -2.41
N LYS A 144 -2.90 13.21 -2.93
CA LYS A 144 -3.01 14.64 -3.26
C LYS A 144 -1.96 15.13 -4.27
N ARG A 145 -1.53 14.26 -5.18
CA ARG A 145 -0.67 14.56 -6.32
C ARG A 145 -0.98 13.64 -7.50
N GLU A 146 -0.39 13.92 -8.66
CA GLU A 146 -0.44 13.02 -9.81
C GLU A 146 0.45 11.79 -9.59
N PRO A 147 0.00 10.57 -9.96
CA PRO A 147 0.87 9.41 -9.99
C PRO A 147 1.84 9.52 -11.16
N GLU A 148 3.10 9.15 -10.94
CA GLU A 148 4.13 9.14 -11.99
C GLU A 148 4.18 7.81 -12.75
N SER A 149 3.58 6.76 -12.19
CA SER A 149 3.44 5.45 -12.81
C SER A 149 2.26 4.69 -12.21
N ILE A 150 1.94 3.54 -12.81
CA ILE A 150 0.85 2.67 -12.39
C ILE A 150 1.32 1.21 -12.41
N TRP A 151 0.97 0.47 -11.35
CA TRP A 151 1.21 -0.97 -11.26
C TRP A 151 0.07 -1.75 -11.95
N LEU A 152 0.43 -2.59 -12.92
CA LEU A 152 -0.48 -3.51 -13.61
C LEU A 152 -0.31 -4.93 -13.02
N PRO A 153 -1.40 -5.60 -12.60
CA PRO A 153 -1.40 -7.01 -12.20
C PRO A 153 -1.15 -7.98 -13.36
#